data_AF-A0A529Q3G9-F1
#
_entry.id   AF-A0A529Q3G9-F1
#
_cell.length_a   1.000
_cell.length_b   1.000
_cell.length_c   1.000
_cell.angle_alpha   90.00
_cell.angle_beta   90.00
_cell.angle_gamma   90.00
#
_symmetry.space_group_name_H-M   'P 1'
#
loop_
_entity.id
_entity.type
_entity.pdbx_description
1 polymer ?
#
loop_
_entity_poly.entity_id
_entity_poly.type
_entity_poly.pdbx_seq_one_letter_code
_entity_poly.pdbx_strand_id
1 'polypeptide(L)'
;FEHLGGKVVGKFNYSYGTTDWSPQIASIKALPQKPDAIHICAVLPDVGILIRQLRANGYDGWVAGCDAFDDKSLEGTVGDPKSLEKVMFATHGATGVDGPIDKFLAQCKTDGYKINGIFDALGADMVQISYE
;
A
#
# COMPACT_ATOMS: atom_id res chain seq x y z
N PHE A 1 -0.71 -0.77 -17.13
CA PHE A 1 -1.14 -2.14 -17.47
C PHE A 1 -1.22 -2.36 -18.97
N GLU A 2 -2.19 -1.79 -19.68
CA GLU A 2 -2.44 -2.10 -21.10
C GLU A 2 -1.29 -1.71 -22.04
N HIS A 3 -0.71 -0.52 -21.85
CA HIS A 3 0.43 -0.05 -22.65
C HIS A 3 1.69 -0.93 -22.51
N LEU A 4 1.81 -1.68 -21.41
CA LEU A 4 2.94 -2.58 -21.13
C LEU A 4 2.60 -4.06 -21.38
N GLY A 5 1.50 -4.34 -22.12
CA GLY A 5 1.08 -5.70 -22.49
C GLY A 5 0.20 -6.43 -21.47
N GLY A 6 -0.19 -5.78 -20.38
CA GLY A 6 -1.16 -6.33 -19.41
C GLY A 6 -2.61 -6.20 -19.89
N LYS A 7 -3.53 -6.95 -19.25
CA LYS A 7 -4.96 -6.90 -19.54
C LYS A 7 -5.75 -6.56 -18.28
N VAL A 8 -6.68 -5.60 -18.38
CA VAL A 8 -7.64 -5.34 -17.30
C VAL A 8 -8.78 -6.35 -17.40
N VAL A 9 -8.86 -7.28 -16.45
CA VAL A 9 -9.90 -8.32 -16.41
C VAL A 9 -11.16 -7.92 -15.63
N GLY A 10 -11.09 -6.83 -14.85
CA GLY A 10 -12.22 -6.29 -14.11
C GLY A 10 -11.90 -4.91 -13.53
N LYS A 11 -12.95 -4.13 -13.29
CA LYS A 11 -12.91 -2.86 -12.54
C LYS A 11 -14.04 -2.88 -11.53
N PHE A 12 -13.72 -2.59 -10.27
CA PHE A 12 -14.67 -2.63 -9.16
C PHE A 12 -14.64 -1.31 -8.43
N ASN A 13 -15.80 -0.86 -7.97
CA ASN A 13 -15.93 0.33 -7.14
C ASN A 13 -15.96 -0.06 -5.66
N TYR A 14 -15.52 0.86 -4.82
CA TYR A 14 -15.61 0.78 -3.37
C TYR A 14 -15.70 2.21 -2.81
N SER A 15 -15.98 2.31 -1.52
CA SER A 15 -16.02 3.56 -0.79
C SER A 15 -14.97 3.56 0.31
N TYR A 16 -14.49 4.73 0.73
CA TYR A 16 -13.67 4.81 1.94
C TYR A 16 -14.46 4.38 3.19
N GLY A 17 -13.78 3.77 4.13
CA GLY A 17 -14.37 3.12 5.30
C GLY A 17 -14.90 1.71 5.01
N THR A 18 -14.47 1.07 3.90
CA THR A 18 -14.90 -0.29 3.58
C THR A 18 -14.22 -1.29 4.52
N THR A 19 -15.03 -1.93 5.37
CA THR A 19 -14.60 -2.99 6.30
C THR A 19 -15.07 -4.38 5.89
N ASP A 20 -16.05 -4.47 4.98
CA ASP A 20 -16.52 -5.70 4.36
C ASP A 20 -16.25 -5.68 2.85
N TRP A 21 -15.22 -6.42 2.43
CA TRP A 21 -14.86 -6.58 1.01
C TRP A 21 -15.49 -7.81 0.37
N SER A 22 -16.41 -8.51 1.06
CA SER A 22 -17.08 -9.69 0.53
C SER A 22 -17.72 -9.44 -0.86
N PRO A 23 -18.37 -8.29 -1.15
CA PRO A 23 -18.92 -8.02 -2.48
C PRO A 23 -17.86 -7.95 -3.58
N GLN A 24 -16.75 -7.24 -3.34
CA GLN A 24 -15.65 -7.12 -4.30
C GLN A 24 -14.93 -8.45 -4.49
N ILE A 25 -14.70 -9.21 -3.41
CA ILE A 25 -14.08 -10.53 -3.45
C ILE A 25 -14.97 -11.53 -4.22
N ALA A 26 -16.29 -11.50 -4.01
CA ALA A 26 -17.23 -12.31 -4.78
C ALA A 26 -17.17 -11.95 -6.28
N SER A 27 -17.12 -10.65 -6.58
CA SER A 27 -17.00 -10.16 -7.96
C SER A 27 -15.68 -10.59 -8.62
N ILE A 28 -14.57 -10.57 -7.88
CA ILE A 28 -13.27 -11.07 -8.34
C ILE A 28 -13.32 -12.59 -8.61
N LYS A 29 -13.96 -13.36 -7.73
CA LYS A 29 -14.13 -14.82 -7.90
C LYS A 29 -15.02 -15.17 -9.10
N ALA A 30 -15.95 -14.31 -9.47
CA ALA A 30 -16.83 -14.50 -10.61
C ALA A 30 -16.18 -14.16 -11.97
N LEU A 31 -14.97 -13.59 -11.98
CA LEU A 31 -14.26 -13.30 -13.22
C LEU A 31 -13.93 -14.60 -13.96
N PRO A 32 -14.05 -14.64 -15.31
CA PRO A 32 -13.68 -15.82 -16.11
C PRO A 32 -12.22 -16.24 -15.95
N GLN A 33 -11.35 -15.28 -15.61
CA GLN A 33 -9.94 -15.49 -15.33
C GLN A 33 -9.61 -14.79 -14.00
N LYS A 34 -8.96 -15.53 -13.09
CA LYS A 34 -8.43 -14.96 -11.85
C LYS A 34 -7.34 -13.94 -12.19
N PRO A 35 -7.37 -12.72 -11.62
CA PRO A 35 -6.32 -11.74 -11.87
C PRO A 35 -5.00 -12.18 -11.23
N ASP A 36 -3.88 -11.92 -11.90
CA ASP A 36 -2.53 -12.14 -11.35
C ASP A 36 -2.15 -11.06 -10.33
N ALA A 37 -2.73 -9.87 -10.48
CA ALA A 37 -2.54 -8.72 -9.61
C ALA A 37 -3.84 -7.94 -9.42
N ILE A 38 -4.06 -7.41 -8.22
CA ILE A 38 -5.09 -6.44 -7.89
C ILE A 38 -4.39 -5.12 -7.59
N HIS A 39 -4.82 -4.03 -8.24
CA HIS A 39 -4.32 -2.69 -7.95
C HIS A 39 -5.39 -1.88 -7.22
N ILE A 40 -5.02 -1.21 -6.12
CA ILE A 40 -5.95 -0.39 -5.32
C ILE A 40 -5.24 0.79 -4.64
N CYS A 41 -5.85 1.98 -4.71
CA CYS A 41 -5.44 3.14 -3.92
C CYS A 41 -6.48 3.44 -2.82
N ALA A 42 -6.35 2.82 -1.66
CA ALA A 42 -7.20 3.10 -0.50
C ALA A 42 -6.33 3.36 0.74
N VAL A 43 -6.95 3.82 1.83
CA VAL A 43 -6.27 4.17 3.08
C VAL A 43 -6.34 3.02 4.10
N LEU A 44 -5.56 3.12 5.19
CA LEU A 44 -5.75 2.24 6.33
C LEU A 44 -6.98 2.68 7.17
N PRO A 45 -7.72 1.73 7.78
CA PRO A 45 -7.44 0.29 7.82
C PRO A 45 -7.95 -0.49 6.59
N ASP A 46 -8.71 0.13 5.69
CA ASP A 46 -9.42 -0.52 4.58
C ASP A 46 -8.55 -1.49 3.77
N VAL A 47 -7.33 -1.07 3.38
CA VAL A 47 -6.40 -1.89 2.58
C VAL A 47 -5.89 -3.11 3.32
N GLY A 48 -5.58 -2.99 4.61
CA GLY A 48 -5.13 -4.12 5.42
C GLY A 48 -6.26 -5.14 5.64
N ILE A 49 -7.50 -4.64 5.80
CA ILE A 49 -8.70 -5.50 5.87
C ILE A 49 -8.91 -6.22 4.54
N LEU A 50 -8.78 -5.53 3.40
CA LEU A 50 -8.89 -6.14 2.07
C LEU A 50 -7.86 -7.25 1.88
N ILE A 51 -6.58 -6.99 2.16
CA ILE A 51 -5.51 -7.98 2.00
C ILE A 51 -5.82 -9.22 2.83
N ARG A 52 -6.16 -9.04 4.12
CA ARG A 52 -6.52 -10.15 5.01
C ARG A 52 -7.70 -10.96 4.45
N GLN A 53 -8.76 -10.29 4.00
CA GLN A 53 -9.96 -10.96 3.47
C GLN A 53 -9.68 -11.65 2.13
N LEU A 54 -8.83 -11.10 1.26
CA LEU A 54 -8.38 -11.72 0.01
C LEU A 54 -7.63 -13.03 0.28
N ARG A 55 -6.66 -13.01 1.21
CA ARG A 55 -5.88 -14.21 1.58
C ARG A 55 -6.78 -15.28 2.19
N ALA A 56 -7.67 -14.90 3.12
CA ALA A 56 -8.65 -15.81 3.71
C ALA A 56 -9.61 -16.44 2.67
N ASN A 57 -9.77 -15.79 1.51
CA ASN A 57 -10.60 -16.25 0.40
C ASN A 57 -9.81 -16.94 -0.74
N GLY A 58 -8.54 -17.29 -0.52
CA GLY A 58 -7.72 -18.06 -1.46
C GLY A 58 -7.12 -17.25 -2.61
N TYR A 59 -7.08 -15.92 -2.50
CA TYR A 59 -6.36 -15.10 -3.48
C TYR A 59 -4.86 -15.09 -3.15
N ASP A 60 -4.04 -15.56 -4.09
CA ASP A 60 -2.58 -15.70 -3.96
C ASP A 60 -1.82 -14.86 -5.03
N GLY A 61 -2.53 -13.97 -5.71
CA GLY A 61 -1.93 -13.01 -6.63
C GLY A 61 -1.34 -11.80 -5.88
N TRP A 62 -0.68 -10.94 -6.65
CA TRP A 62 -0.12 -9.69 -6.14
C TRP A 62 -1.23 -8.72 -5.73
N VAL A 63 -0.95 -7.92 -4.69
CA VAL A 63 -1.72 -6.72 -4.36
C VAL A 63 -0.78 -5.53 -4.51
N ALA A 64 -1.06 -4.69 -5.49
CA ALA A 64 -0.32 -3.47 -5.78
C ALA A 64 -1.05 -2.28 -5.17
N GLY A 65 -0.41 -1.65 -4.19
CA GLY A 65 -0.92 -0.50 -3.47
C GLY A 65 -0.36 0.82 -3.97
N CYS A 66 -0.98 1.88 -3.49
CA CYS A 66 -0.47 3.24 -3.61
C CYS A 66 0.11 3.68 -2.26
N ASP A 67 0.36 4.96 -2.13
CA ASP A 67 1.09 5.59 -1.02
C ASP A 67 0.74 5.09 0.40
N ALA A 68 -0.56 4.94 0.72
CA ALA A 68 -1.02 4.54 2.05
C ALA A 68 -0.63 3.10 2.48
N PHE A 69 -0.04 2.30 1.58
CA PHE A 69 0.55 1.01 1.94
C PHE A 69 1.90 1.18 2.66
N ASP A 70 2.57 2.32 2.51
CA ASP A 70 3.82 2.66 3.22
C ASP A 70 3.57 3.26 4.62
N ASP A 71 2.52 2.76 5.28
CA ASP A 71 2.20 3.12 6.66
C ASP A 71 2.58 1.94 7.57
N LYS A 72 3.34 2.24 8.64
CA LYS A 72 3.83 1.24 9.61
C LYS A 72 2.72 0.41 10.25
N SER A 73 1.49 0.90 10.30
CA SER A 73 0.34 0.20 10.88
C SER A 73 -0.30 -0.83 9.94
N LEU A 74 0.15 -0.93 8.68
CA LEU A 74 -0.35 -1.93 7.73
C LEU A 74 -0.14 -3.37 8.24
N GLU A 75 1.05 -3.67 8.76
CA GLU A 75 1.39 -5.01 9.29
C GLU A 75 0.43 -5.42 10.42
N GLY A 76 0.17 -4.51 11.36
CA GLY A 76 -0.80 -4.74 12.43
C GLY A 76 -2.23 -4.92 11.90
N THR A 77 -2.58 -4.27 10.80
CA THR A 77 -3.93 -4.33 10.22
C THR A 77 -4.18 -5.66 9.50
N VAL A 78 -3.17 -6.30 8.90
CA VAL A 78 -3.35 -7.61 8.23
C VAL A 78 -3.41 -8.78 9.20
N GLY A 79 -2.89 -8.63 10.42
CA GLY A 79 -2.90 -9.65 11.48
C GLY A 79 -1.89 -10.78 11.30
N ASP A 80 -1.72 -11.31 10.09
CA ASP A 80 -0.65 -12.25 9.72
C ASP A 80 0.31 -11.56 8.73
N PRO A 81 1.57 -11.28 9.12
CA PRO A 81 2.58 -10.68 8.25
C PRO A 81 2.80 -11.44 6.94
N LYS A 82 2.58 -12.76 6.90
CA LYS A 82 2.69 -13.54 5.64
C LYS A 82 1.72 -13.06 4.56
N SER A 83 0.63 -12.42 4.96
CA SER A 83 -0.32 -11.82 4.01
C SER A 83 0.31 -10.73 3.14
N LEU A 84 1.46 -10.17 3.56
CA LEU A 84 2.22 -9.12 2.89
C LEU A 84 3.28 -9.63 1.90
N GLU A 85 3.57 -10.94 1.84
CA GLU A 85 4.66 -11.48 0.98
C GLU A 85 4.48 -11.14 -0.52
N LYS A 86 3.25 -11.03 -0.98
CA LYS A 86 2.88 -10.61 -2.36
C LYS A 86 2.16 -9.27 -2.37
N VAL A 87 2.66 -8.34 -1.59
CA VAL A 87 2.21 -6.94 -1.56
C VAL A 87 3.37 -6.07 -2.04
N MET A 88 3.08 -5.17 -2.96
CA MET A 88 4.00 -4.15 -3.44
C MET A 88 3.26 -2.82 -3.49
N PHE A 89 3.98 -1.71 -3.40
CA PHE A 89 3.36 -0.40 -3.47
C PHE A 89 4.32 0.63 -4.06
N ALA A 90 3.76 1.70 -4.62
CA ALA A 90 4.50 2.89 -4.97
C ALA A 90 4.55 3.84 -3.77
N THR A 91 5.72 4.44 -3.53
CA THR A 91 5.97 5.38 -2.43
C THR A 91 6.90 6.51 -2.91
N HIS A 92 7.10 7.53 -2.09
CA HIS A 92 7.84 8.76 -2.41
C HIS A 92 9.36 8.60 -2.42
N GLY A 93 9.88 7.49 -1.89
CA GLY A 93 11.29 7.20 -1.99
C GLY A 93 11.68 5.90 -1.30
N ALA A 94 12.83 5.36 -1.70
CA ALA A 94 13.37 4.16 -1.08
C ALA A 94 13.86 4.47 0.34
N THR A 95 13.36 3.71 1.31
CA THR A 95 13.85 3.69 2.70
C THR A 95 14.61 2.39 2.96
N GLY A 96 15.52 2.40 3.94
CA GLY A 96 16.32 1.23 4.31
C GLY A 96 17.46 0.89 3.33
N VAL A 97 17.88 1.85 2.52
CA VAL A 97 18.95 1.69 1.51
C VAL A 97 20.20 2.53 1.82
N ASP A 98 20.28 3.09 3.03
CA ASP A 98 21.32 4.03 3.48
C ASP A 98 21.40 5.30 2.62
N GLY A 99 20.22 5.74 2.15
CA GLY A 99 20.06 6.90 1.27
C GLY A 99 19.93 8.23 2.01
N PRO A 100 19.78 9.35 1.28
CA PRO A 100 19.52 10.66 1.86
C PRO A 100 18.27 10.70 2.75
N ILE A 101 17.21 9.98 2.36
CA ILE A 101 15.97 9.85 3.14
C ILE A 101 16.26 9.19 4.49
N ASP A 102 17.02 8.10 4.51
CA ASP A 102 17.35 7.38 5.75
C ASP A 102 18.15 8.26 6.72
N LYS A 103 19.10 9.03 6.18
CA LYS A 103 19.91 9.99 6.96
C LYS A 103 19.06 11.12 7.53
N PHE A 104 18.15 11.67 6.74
CA PHE A 104 17.20 12.68 7.18
C PHE A 104 16.32 12.15 8.33
N LEU A 105 15.68 11.00 8.14
CA LEU A 105 14.81 10.39 9.15
C LEU A 105 15.59 10.03 10.43
N ALA A 106 16.84 9.57 10.31
CA ALA A 106 17.72 9.30 11.44
C ALA A 106 18.08 10.58 12.20
N GLN A 107 18.40 11.67 11.49
CA GLN A 107 18.69 12.97 12.11
C GLN A 107 17.48 13.49 12.88
N CYS A 108 16.28 13.49 12.27
CA CYS A 108 15.07 13.94 12.96
C CYS A 108 14.80 13.12 14.23
N LYS A 109 15.08 11.82 14.21
CA LYS A 109 14.97 10.97 15.41
C LYS A 109 15.96 11.37 16.50
N THR A 110 17.21 11.67 16.14
CA THR A 110 18.24 12.19 17.07
C THR A 110 17.82 13.53 17.67
N ASP A 111 17.17 14.38 16.88
CA ASP A 111 16.67 15.69 17.33
C ASP A 111 15.40 15.61 18.20
N GLY A 112 14.90 14.40 18.45
CA GLY A 112 13.75 14.15 19.33
C GLY A 112 12.39 14.21 18.65
N TYR A 113 12.33 14.29 17.31
CA TYR A 113 11.08 14.24 16.58
C TYR A 113 10.52 12.82 16.50
N LYS A 114 9.19 12.72 16.59
CA LYS A 114 8.48 11.47 16.35
C LYS A 114 8.36 11.24 14.84
N ILE A 115 9.07 10.23 14.33
CA ILE A 115 9.03 9.82 12.93
C ILE A 115 8.06 8.66 12.68
N ASN A 116 7.08 8.91 11.83
CA ASN A 116 6.05 7.97 11.41
C ASN A 116 6.43 7.22 10.14
N GLY A 117 7.27 7.77 9.26
CA GLY A 117 7.77 7.05 8.08
C GLY A 117 8.23 7.97 6.96
N ILE A 118 8.11 7.48 5.72
CA ILE A 118 8.48 8.23 4.51
C ILE A 118 7.73 9.57 4.39
N PHE A 119 6.51 9.65 4.91
CA PHE A 119 5.67 10.86 4.86
C PHE A 119 6.29 12.07 5.55
N ASP A 120 7.11 11.86 6.59
CA ASP A 120 7.81 12.95 7.25
C ASP A 120 8.92 13.52 6.34
N ALA A 121 9.58 12.67 5.56
CA ALA A 121 10.56 13.10 4.55
C ALA A 121 9.88 13.82 3.38
N LEU A 122 8.73 13.34 2.90
CA LEU A 122 7.92 14.03 1.89
C LEU A 122 7.53 15.44 2.36
N GLY A 123 7.07 15.57 3.60
CA GLY A 123 6.71 16.87 4.17
C GLY A 123 7.90 17.83 4.24
N ALA A 124 9.08 17.32 4.59
CA ALA A 124 10.30 18.11 4.65
C ALA A 124 10.75 18.60 3.26
N ASP A 125 10.67 17.73 2.24
CA ASP A 125 11.01 18.08 0.85
C ASP A 125 10.11 19.22 0.32
N MET A 126 8.81 19.15 0.59
CA MET A 126 7.86 20.22 0.26
C MET A 126 8.21 21.56 0.92
N VAL A 127 8.61 21.53 2.20
CA VAL A 127 9.04 22.73 2.91
C VAL A 127 10.32 23.28 2.31
N GLN A 128 11.31 22.43 2.04
CA GLN A 128 12.60 22.85 1.47
C GLN A 128 12.41 23.61 0.15
N ILE A 129 11.65 23.04 -0.79
CA ILE A 129 11.38 23.67 -2.10
C ILE A 129 10.62 24.99 -1.95
N SER A 130 9.77 25.12 -0.94
CA SER A 130 8.98 26.35 -0.72
C SER A 130 9.82 27.55 -0.24
N TYR A 131 11.07 27.32 0.18
CA TYR A 131 12.01 28.35 0.63
C TYR A 131 13.17 28.59 -0.36
N GLU A 132 13.14 27.97 -1.54
CA GLU A 132 14.02 28.24 -2.69
C GLU A 132 13.41 29.27 -3.65
#